data_AF-A0A0Q9HYI2-F1
#
_entry.id   AF-A0A0Q9HYI2-F1
#
_cell.length_a   1.000
_cell.length_b   1.000
_cell.length_c   1.000
_cell.angle_alpha   90.00
_cell.angle_beta   90.00
_cell.angle_gamma   90.00
#
_symmetry.space_group_name_H-M   'P 1'
#
loop_
_entity.id
_entity.type
_entity.pdbx_description
1 polymer ?
#
loop_
_entity_poly.entity_id
_entity_poly.type
_entity_poly.pdbx_seq_one_letter_code
_entity_poly.pdbx_strand_id
1 'polypeptide(L)' 'MPGTTITIVLPETELAALDRHRRDASPGLTREQALSEIVAAWAAAQPGAVRPPADEGMRPEQLNASNDM' A
#
# COMPACT_ATOMS: atom_id res chain seq x y z
N MET A 1 9.58 -8.80 -7.66
CA MET A 1 8.32 -9.14 -6.95
C MET A 1 7.33 -9.67 -7.97
N PRO A 2 6.57 -10.73 -7.67
CA PRO A 2 5.50 -11.18 -8.57
C PRO A 2 4.44 -10.08 -8.67
N GLY A 3 4.06 -9.72 -9.89
CA GLY A 3 3.00 -8.75 -10.18
C GLY A 3 1.77 -9.46 -10.74
N THR A 4 0.59 -8.93 -10.44
CA THR A 4 -0.68 -9.40 -11.02
C THR A 4 -1.20 -8.35 -11.99
N THR A 5 -1.45 -8.73 -13.24
CA THR A 5 -2.08 -7.83 -14.22
C THR A 5 -3.57 -7.70 -13.93
N ILE A 6 -4.05 -6.47 -13.89
CA ILE A 6 -5.47 -6.14 -13.78
C ILE A 6 -5.88 -5.26 -14.97
N THR A 7 -7.11 -5.44 -15.46
CA THR A 7 -7.71 -4.57 -16.47
C THR A 7 -8.79 -3.73 -15.80
N ILE A 8 -8.74 -2.42 -15.99
CA ILE A 8 -9.66 -1.46 -15.39
C ILE A 8 -10.31 -0.66 -16.51
N VAL A 9 -11.63 -0.48 -16.42
CA VAL A 9 -12.38 0.41 -17.30
C VAL A 9 -12.55 1.74 -16.57
N LEU A 10 -12.01 2.82 -17.16
CA LEU A 10 -12.16 4.17 -16.65
C LEU A 10 -13.12 4.96 -17.54
N PRO A 11 -14.09 5.69 -16.97
CA PRO A 11 -14.82 6.72 -17.70
C PRO A 11 -13.87 7.75 -18.33
N GLU A 12 -14.29 8.36 -19.43
CA GLU A 12 -13.46 9.36 -20.16
C GLU A 12 -12.99 10.50 -19.26
N THR A 13 -13.83 10.92 -18.31
CA THR A 13 -13.52 11.98 -17.34
C THR A 13 -12.37 11.60 -16.42
N GLU A 14 -12.33 10.35 -15.95
CA GLU A 14 -11.28 9.84 -15.07
C GLU A 14 -9.98 9.62 -15.84
N LEU A 15 -10.07 9.11 -17.08
CA LEU A 15 -8.90 8.99 -17.96
C LEU A 15 -8.28 10.36 -18.25
N ALA A 16 -9.09 11.38 -18.51
CA ALA A 16 -8.63 12.75 -18.72
C ALA A 16 -7.98 13.34 -17.46
N ALA A 17 -8.50 13.02 -16.27
CA ALA A 17 -7.89 13.42 -15.01
C ALA A 17 -6.52 12.74 -14.80
N LEU A 18 -6.41 11.45 -15.09
CA LEU A 18 -5.14 10.71 -15.04
C LEU A 18 -4.11 11.28 -16.01
N ASP A 19 -4.50 11.58 -17.26
CA ASP A 19 -3.61 12.18 -18.25
C ASP A 19 -3.20 13.62 -17.91
N ARG A 20 -4.03 14.37 -17.16
CA ARG A 20 -3.64 15.67 -16.60
C ARG A 20 -2.62 15.50 -15.47
N HIS A 21 -2.88 14.59 -14.54
CA HIS A 21 -1.95 14.27 -13.46
C HIS A 21 -0.56 13.88 -13.99
N ARG A 22 -0.51 13.05 -15.03
CA ARG A 22 0.75 12.67 -15.71
C ARG A 22 1.51 13.86 -16.29
N ARG A 23 0.80 14.85 -16.85
CA ARG A 23 1.45 16.04 -17.41
C ARG A 23 2.01 16.96 -16.34
N ASP A 24 1.30 17.11 -15.22
CA ASP A 24 1.61 18.10 -14.20
C ASP A 24 2.63 17.57 -13.18
N ALA A 25 2.52 16.30 -12.77
CA ALA A 25 3.33 15.73 -11.69
C ALA A 25 4.67 15.14 -12.19
N SER A 26 4.69 14.52 -13.37
CA SER A 26 5.88 13.85 -13.90
C SER A 26 5.75 13.57 -15.42
N PRO A 27 6.11 14.56 -16.26
CA PRO A 27 6.06 14.37 -17.71
C PRO A 27 6.97 13.22 -18.12
N GLY A 28 6.37 12.15 -18.66
CA GLY A 28 7.09 10.96 -19.13
C GLY A 28 6.59 9.64 -18.52
N LEU A 29 5.82 9.66 -17.44
CA LEU A 29 5.23 8.44 -16.89
C LEU A 29 4.17 7.85 -17.83
N THR A 30 4.14 6.53 -17.93
CA THR A 30 3.03 5.81 -18.60
C THR A 30 1.77 5.83 -17.71
N ARG A 31 0.62 5.45 -18.28
CA ARG A 31 -0.63 5.37 -17.50
C ARG A 31 -0.54 4.32 -16.41
N GLU A 32 0.11 3.20 -16.70
CA GLU A 32 0.35 2.11 -15.77
C GLU A 32 1.20 2.56 -14.58
N GLN A 33 2.27 3.31 -14.83
CA GLN A 33 3.14 3.83 -13.78
C GLN A 33 2.39 4.82 -12.88
N ALA A 34 1.66 5.77 -13.48
CA ALA A 34 0.86 6.74 -12.72
C ALA A 34 -0.21 6.05 -11.86
N LEU A 35 -0.92 5.05 -12.40
CA LEU A 35 -1.88 4.26 -11.62
C LEU A 35 -1.21 3.47 -10.51
N SER A 36 -0.03 2.90 -10.77
CA SER A 36 0.73 2.15 -9.77
C SER A 36 1.15 3.05 -8.60
N GLU A 37 1.57 4.28 -8.87
CA GLU A 37 1.91 5.27 -7.85
C GLU A 37 0.69 5.67 -7.02
N ILE A 38 -0.46 5.93 -7.67
CA ILE A 38 -1.72 6.24 -6.99
C ILE A 38 -2.13 5.09 -6.05
N VAL A 39 -2.06 3.85 -6.53
CA VAL A 39 -2.40 2.66 -5.74
C VAL A 39 -1.41 2.48 -4.58
N ALA A 40 -0.12 2.70 -4.80
CA ALA A 40 0.89 2.61 -3.75
C ALA A 40 0.68 3.68 -2.66
N ALA A 41 0.40 4.92 -3.06
CA ALA A 41 0.12 6.02 -2.13
C ALA A 41 -1.16 5.76 -1.33
N TRP A 42 -2.22 5.28 -2.00
CA TRP A 42 -3.45 4.87 -1.35
C TRP A 42 -3.20 3.74 -0.34
N ALA A 43 -2.49 2.68 -0.74
CA ALA A 43 -2.18 1.55 0.13
C ALA A 43 -1.38 1.96 1.37
N ALA A 44 -0.41 2.86 1.21
CA ALA A 44 0.38 3.40 2.33
C ALA A 44 -0.47 4.23 3.31
N ALA A 45 -1.53 4.88 2.82
CA ALA A 45 -2.44 5.69 3.64
C ALA A 45 -3.49 4.86 4.39
N GLN A 46 -3.60 3.55 4.13
CA GLN A 46 -4.61 2.71 4.77
C GLN A 46 -4.29 2.45 6.26
N PRO A 47 -5.29 2.55 7.16
CA PRO A 47 -5.12 2.16 8.56
C PRO A 47 -4.73 0.68 8.66
N GLY A 48 -3.54 0.40 9.19
CA GLY A 48 -2.98 -0.96 9.31
C GLY A 48 -1.98 -1.38 8.23
N ALA A 49 -1.63 -0.49 7.27
CA ALA A 49 -0.55 -0.73 6.31
C ALA A 49 0.83 -0.84 7.00
N VAL A 50 0.99 -0.21 8.16
CA VAL A 50 1.99 -0.60 9.15
C VAL A 50 1.41 -1.80 9.89
N ARG A 51 1.70 -3.02 9.43
CA ARG A 51 1.51 -4.21 10.27
C ARG A 51 2.30 -3.91 11.56
N PRO A 52 1.67 -3.73 12.73
CA PRO A 52 2.46 -3.71 13.97
C PRO A 52 3.26 -5.01 13.97
N PRO A 53 4.53 -5.02 14.44
CA PRO A 53 5.22 -6.29 14.68
C PRO A 53 4.22 -7.17 15.43
N ALA A 54 3.98 -8.36 14.89
CA ALA A 54 3.03 -9.28 15.53
C ALA A 54 3.41 -9.31 17.00
N ASP A 55 2.45 -9.01 17.88
CA ASP A 55 2.65 -9.13 19.30
C ASP A 55 2.87 -10.62 19.55
N GLU A 56 4.12 -11.05 19.45
CA GLU A 56 4.60 -12.35 19.83
C GLU A 56 4.38 -12.37 21.34
N GLY A 57 3.16 -12.74 21.73
CA GLY A 57 2.78 -12.88 23.13
C GLY A 57 3.89 -13.57 23.91
N MET A 58 4.13 -13.07 25.12
CA MET A 58 5.29 -13.43 25.94
C MET A 58 5.63 -14.91 25.85
N ARG A 59 6.91 -15.19 25.58
CA ARG A 59 7.42 -16.56 25.49
C ARG A 59 7.14 -17.27 26.82
N PRO A 60 6.90 -18.60 26.83
CA PRO A 60 6.59 -19.34 28.06
C PRO A 60 7.64 -19.14 29.18
N GLU A 61 8.87 -18.88 28.78
CA GLU A 61 10.03 -18.54 29.63
C GLU A 61 9.77 -17.33 30.55
N GLN A 62 8.92 -16.39 30.13
CA GLN A 62 8.57 -15.16 30.85
C GLN A 62 7.40 -15.35 31.83
N LEU A 63 6.62 -16.44 31.69
CA LEU A 63 5.51 -16.77 32.60
C LEU A 63 6.01 -17.38 33.92
N ASN A 64 7.18 -18.03 33.92
CA ASN A 64 7.76 -18.65 35.11
C ASN A 64 8.46 -17.65 36.05
N ALA A 65 8.80 -16.44 35.59
CA ALA A 65 9.45 -15.43 36.44
C ALA A 65 8.46 -14.67 37.34
N SER A 66 7.15 -14.77 37.08
CA SER A 66 6.11 -14.06 37.85
C SER A 66 5.41 -14.92 38.89
N ASN A 67 5.80 -16.18 39.08
CA ASN A 67 5.14 -17.09 40.04
C ASN A 67 6.00 -17.39 41.29
N ASP A 68 7.11 -16.66 41.48
CA ASP A 68 8.06 -16.83 42.59
C ASP A 68 8.28 -15.53 43.40
N MET A 69 7.21 -14.72 43.55
CA MET A 69 7.16 -13.60 44.52
C MET A 69 5.87 -13.62 45.34
#